data_AF-A0A920AL78-F1
#
_entry.id   AF-A0A920AL78-F1
#
_cell.length_a   1.000
_cell.length_b   1.000
_cell.length_c   1.000
_cell.angle_alpha   90.00
_cell.angle_beta   90.00
_cell.angle_gamma   90.00
#
_symmetry.space_group_name_H-M   'P 1'
#
loop_
_entity.id
_entity.type
_entity.pdbx_description
1 polymer ?
#
loop_
_entity_poly.entity_id
_entity_poly.type
_entity_poly.pdbx_seq_one_letter_code
_entity_poly.pdbx_strand_id
1 'polypeptide(L)'
;MELSIIFFVIILIFFSPLILGLIFMGAQKKINLKHTNSSLNKPGFVGYCWTYFFFSFFVPIFRGEILIGVLHLIFSLVTFGLFQLVIPFLYNKQFTSRMLTSGWELSDTEENMQIARLKLGIGN
;
A
#
# COMPACT_ATOMS: atom_id res chain seq x y z
N MET A 1 -12.92 -22.35 -27.79
CA MET A 1 -12.26 -23.14 -26.71
C MET A 1 -10.86 -22.61 -26.41
N GLU A 2 -10.01 -22.38 -27.40
CA GLU A 2 -8.63 -21.88 -27.16
C GLU A 2 -8.58 -20.43 -26.64
N LEU A 3 -9.38 -19.52 -27.21
CA LEU A 3 -9.45 -18.12 -26.78
C LEU A 3 -9.90 -17.96 -25.31
N SER A 4 -10.84 -18.79 -24.86
CA SER A 4 -11.34 -18.78 -23.47
C SER A 4 -10.27 -19.25 -22.48
N ILE A 5 -9.39 -20.17 -22.87
CA ILE A 5 -8.29 -20.64 -22.01
C ILE A 5 -7.24 -19.54 -21.84
N ILE A 6 -6.86 -18.86 -22.93
CA ILE A 6 -5.90 -17.74 -22.87
C ILE A 6 -6.42 -16.62 -21.98
N PHE A 7 -7.70 -16.24 -22.12
CA PHE A 7 -8.31 -15.23 -21.27
C PHE A 7 -8.28 -15.61 -19.79
N PHE A 8 -8.58 -16.87 -19.47
CA PHE A 8 -8.49 -17.38 -18.11
C PHE A 8 -7.07 -17.32 -17.55
N VAL A 9 -6.06 -17.70 -18.35
CA VAL A 9 -4.65 -17.61 -17.95
C VAL A 9 -4.22 -16.17 -17.69
N ILE A 10 -4.64 -15.21 -18.53
CA ILE A 10 -4.35 -13.79 -18.33
C ILE A 10 -4.95 -13.29 -17.01
N ILE A 11 -6.20 -13.66 -16.70
CA ILE A 11 -6.83 -13.32 -15.42
C ILE A 11 -6.02 -13.89 -14.26
N LEU A 12 -5.64 -15.16 -14.31
CA LEU A 12 -4.85 -15.78 -13.25
C LEU A 12 -3.51 -15.07 -13.04
N ILE A 13 -2.82 -14.72 -14.12
CA ILE A 13 -1.55 -13.97 -14.05
C ILE A 13 -1.79 -12.59 -13.44
N PHE A 14 -2.83 -11.87 -13.87
CA PHE A 14 -3.15 -10.54 -13.38
C PHE A 14 -3.50 -10.52 -11.88
N PHE A 15 -4.23 -11.52 -11.39
CA PHE A 15 -4.62 -11.63 -9.98
C PHE A 15 -3.57 -12.34 -9.11
N SER A 16 -2.56 -12.99 -9.70
CA SER A 16 -1.48 -13.62 -8.95
C SER A 16 -0.76 -12.69 -7.96
N PRO A 17 -0.48 -11.41 -8.25
CA PRO A 17 0.19 -10.52 -7.31
C PRO A 17 -0.69 -10.21 -6.09
N LEU A 18 -2.02 -10.12 -6.27
CA LEU A 18 -2.97 -9.98 -5.16
C LEU A 18 -2.90 -11.19 -4.23
N ILE A 19 -2.95 -12.40 -4.79
CA ILE A 19 -2.91 -13.64 -4.00
C ILE A 19 -1.57 -13.77 -3.25
N LEU A 20 -0.45 -13.61 -3.97
CA LEU A 20 0.89 -13.70 -3.40
C LEU A 20 1.11 -12.62 -2.33
N GLY A 21 0.68 -11.39 -2.60
CA GLY A 21 0.77 -10.28 -1.66
C GLY A 21 0.02 -10.55 -0.36
N LEU A 22 -1.20 -11.08 -0.46
CA LEU A 22 -2.00 -11.44 0.72
C LEU A 22 -1.36 -12.58 1.52
N ILE A 23 -0.80 -13.60 0.86
CA ILE A 23 -0.13 -14.74 1.53
C ILE A 23 1.14 -14.30 2.25
N PHE A 24 2.02 -13.54 1.59
CA PHE A 24 3.35 -13.23 2.13
C PHE A 24 3.38 -12.01 3.07
N MET A 25 2.51 -11.03 2.85
CA MET A 25 2.53 -9.76 3.61
C MET A 25 1.33 -9.59 4.54
N GLY A 26 0.33 -10.46 4.41
CA GLY A 26 -0.98 -10.29 5.02
C GLY A 26 -1.79 -9.15 4.40
N ALA A 27 -3.09 -9.14 4.70
CA ALA A 27 -3.98 -8.07 4.27
C ALA A 27 -3.57 -6.70 4.84
N GLN A 28 -4.00 -5.64 4.13
CA GLN A 28 -3.86 -4.27 4.57
C GLN A 28 -4.46 -4.08 5.97
N LYS A 29 -3.64 -3.69 6.94
CA LYS A 29 -4.05 -3.34 8.30
C LYS A 29 -3.88 -1.84 8.51
N LYS A 30 -4.92 -1.19 9.00
CA LYS A 30 -4.90 0.22 9.43
C LYS A 30 -4.20 0.32 10.78
N ILE A 31 -3.39 1.35 10.95
CA ILE A 31 -2.67 1.70 12.18
C ILE A 31 -2.96 3.17 12.49
N ASN A 32 -3.33 3.49 13.72
CA ASN A 32 -3.56 4.89 14.12
C ASN A 32 -2.21 5.61 14.31
N LEU A 33 -2.12 6.80 13.72
CA LEU A 33 -1.02 7.73 13.91
C LEU A 33 -1.52 9.01 14.56
N LYS A 34 -0.65 9.63 15.36
CA LYS A 34 -0.87 10.95 15.96
C LYS A 34 0.27 11.88 15.57
N HIS A 35 -0.07 13.10 15.17
CA HIS A 35 0.92 14.13 14.87
C HIS A 35 1.44 14.75 16.17
N THR A 36 2.77 14.81 16.34
CA THR A 36 3.42 15.18 17.61
C THR A 36 3.03 16.59 18.07
N ASN A 37 2.97 17.56 17.15
CA ASN A 37 2.76 18.98 17.51
C ASN A 37 1.29 19.41 17.56
N SER A 38 0.43 18.82 16.72
CA SER A 38 -0.96 19.27 16.58
C SER A 38 -1.97 18.33 17.22
N SER A 39 -1.52 17.17 17.74
CA SER A 39 -2.38 16.11 18.26
C SER A 39 -3.46 15.61 17.28
N LEU A 40 -3.31 15.89 15.98
CA LEU A 40 -4.19 15.37 14.94
C LEU A 40 -4.00 13.87 14.77
N ASN A 41 -5.09 13.15 14.52
CA ASN A 41 -5.07 11.72 14.25
C ASN A 41 -5.20 11.45 12.74
N LYS A 42 -4.43 10.50 12.22
CA LYS A 42 -4.52 10.06 10.82
C LYS A 42 -4.21 8.57 10.69
N PRO A 43 -4.86 7.83 9.77
CA PRO A 43 -4.51 6.43 9.53
C PRO A 43 -3.17 6.28 8.79
N GLY A 44 -2.32 5.40 9.31
CA GLY A 44 -1.27 4.67 8.58
C GLY A 44 -1.74 3.28 8.16
N PHE A 45 -0.94 2.61 7.32
CA PHE A 45 -1.26 1.27 6.80
C PHE A 45 -0.01 0.38 6.70
N VAL A 46 -0.18 -0.91 6.99
CA VAL A 46 0.86 -1.95 6.83
C VAL A 46 0.30 -3.19 6.13
N GLY A 47 1.17 -4.07 5.62
CA GLY A 47 0.77 -5.25 4.83
C GLY A 47 0.51 -4.91 3.36
N TYR A 48 0.03 -5.89 2.58
CA TYR A 48 -0.22 -5.73 1.15
C TYR A 48 -1.31 -4.70 0.86
N CYS A 49 -1.04 -3.76 -0.05
CA CYS A 49 -1.99 -2.71 -0.39
C CYS A 49 -2.99 -3.15 -1.47
N TRP A 50 -3.95 -3.98 -1.08
CA TRP A 50 -5.03 -4.40 -1.98
C TRP A 50 -5.82 -3.20 -2.54
N THR A 51 -5.95 -2.10 -1.78
CA THR A 51 -6.59 -0.88 -2.30
C THR A 51 -5.82 -0.29 -3.47
N TYR A 52 -4.48 -0.30 -3.43
CA TYR A 52 -3.68 0.19 -4.57
C TYR A 52 -3.80 -0.76 -5.76
N PHE A 53 -3.87 -2.08 -5.53
CA PHE A 53 -4.01 -3.05 -6.62
C PHE A 53 -5.27 -2.78 -7.48
N PHE A 54 -6.39 -2.40 -6.87
CA PHE A 54 -7.63 -2.09 -7.60
C PHE A 54 -7.78 -0.63 -8.04
N PHE A 55 -7.28 0.33 -7.24
CA PHE A 55 -7.51 1.77 -7.47
C PHE A 55 -6.26 2.56 -7.88
N SER A 56 -5.10 1.91 -7.99
CA SER A 56 -3.86 2.48 -8.52
C SER A 56 -3.52 3.88 -7.95
N PHE A 57 -3.12 4.82 -8.80
CA PHE A 57 -2.74 6.19 -8.45
C PHE A 57 -3.83 7.01 -7.74
N PHE A 58 -5.10 6.58 -7.73
CA PHE A 58 -6.13 7.26 -6.94
C PHE A 58 -5.90 7.09 -5.43
N VAL A 59 -5.29 5.98 -5.00
CA VAL A 59 -5.04 5.72 -3.57
C VAL A 59 -4.15 6.79 -2.92
N PRO A 60 -2.95 7.12 -3.43
CA PRO A 60 -2.16 8.21 -2.87
C PRO A 60 -2.88 9.55 -2.90
N ILE A 61 -3.65 9.86 -3.95
CA ILE A 61 -4.43 11.11 -4.02
C ILE A 61 -5.43 11.18 -2.86
N PHE A 62 -6.24 10.13 -2.64
CA PHE A 62 -7.22 10.10 -1.55
C PHE A 62 -6.57 10.05 -0.16
N ARG A 63 -5.30 9.63 -0.04
CA ARG A 63 -4.53 9.69 1.21
C ARG A 63 -3.86 11.05 1.46
N GLY A 64 -4.02 12.00 0.52
CA GLY A 64 -3.48 13.36 0.59
C GLY A 64 -2.06 13.50 0.00
N GLU A 65 -1.59 12.51 -0.73
CA GLU A 65 -0.28 12.51 -1.40
C GLU A 65 -0.41 12.82 -2.91
N ILE A 66 -0.90 14.02 -3.24
CA ILE A 66 -1.25 14.39 -4.64
C ILE A 66 -0.06 14.23 -5.59
N LEU A 67 1.13 14.74 -5.21
CA LEU A 67 2.33 14.65 -6.05
C LEU A 67 2.75 13.20 -6.32
N ILE A 68 2.67 12.34 -5.29
CA ILE A 68 2.99 10.92 -5.42
C ILE A 68 1.94 10.22 -6.30
N GLY A 69 0.67 10.61 -6.20
CA GLY A 69 -0.37 10.13 -7.10
C GLY A 69 -0.12 10.48 -8.56
N VAL A 70 0.24 11.73 -8.86
CA VAL A 70 0.59 12.13 -10.24
C VAL A 70 1.82 11.35 -10.75
N LEU A 71 2.84 11.17 -9.92
CA LEU A 71 4.01 10.37 -10.27
C LEU A 71 3.63 8.91 -10.58
N HIS A 72 2.76 8.32 -9.76
CA HIS A 72 2.27 6.95 -9.97
C HIS A 72 1.43 6.81 -11.23
N LEU A 73 0.66 7.83 -11.60
CA LEU A 73 -0.06 7.88 -12.88
C LEU A 73 0.92 7.84 -14.05
N ILE A 74 1.95 8.71 -14.03
CA ILE A 74 2.98 8.75 -15.09
C ILE A 74 3.66 7.38 -15.24
N PHE A 75 4.10 6.77 -14.13
CA PHE A 75 4.71 5.44 -14.19
C PHE A 75 3.75 4.35 -14.66
N SER A 76 2.47 4.42 -14.29
CA SER A 76 1.47 3.47 -14.77
C SER A 76 1.28 3.57 -16.28
N LEU A 77 1.31 4.79 -16.85
CA LEU A 77 1.22 5.01 -18.30
C LEU A 77 2.48 4.51 -19.02
N VAL A 78 3.67 4.89 -18.54
CA VAL A 78 4.96 4.51 -19.16
C VAL A 78 5.20 3.00 -19.13
N THR A 79 4.70 2.31 -18.10
CA THR A 79 4.84 0.86 -17.95
C THR A 79 3.66 0.06 -18.49
N PHE A 80 2.71 0.71 -19.18
CA PHE A 80 1.49 0.08 -19.69
C PHE A 80 0.71 -0.72 -18.61
N GLY A 81 0.65 -0.18 -17.40
CA GLY A 81 -0.08 -0.77 -16.27
C GLY A 81 0.71 -1.76 -15.41
N LEU A 82 1.93 -2.17 -15.81
CA LEU A 82 2.75 -3.11 -15.01
C LEU A 82 3.12 -2.53 -13.62
N PHE A 83 3.30 -1.21 -13.53
CA PHE A 83 3.54 -0.53 -12.25
C PHE A 83 2.43 -0.80 -11.21
N GLN A 84 1.18 -0.97 -11.65
CA GLN A 84 0.05 -1.28 -10.77
C GLN A 84 0.16 -2.65 -10.11
N LEU A 85 0.88 -3.60 -10.72
CA LEU A 85 1.04 -4.95 -10.18
C LEU A 85 2.13 -5.02 -9.10
N VAL A 86 3.12 -4.13 -9.16
CA VAL A 86 4.30 -4.14 -8.26
C VAL A 86 4.11 -3.23 -7.05
N ILE A 87 3.57 -2.04 -7.25
CA ILE A 87 3.45 -1.04 -6.17
C ILE A 87 2.58 -1.45 -4.97
N PRO A 88 1.53 -2.27 -5.09
CA PRO A 88 0.79 -2.78 -3.93
C PRO A 88 1.65 -3.42 -2.83
N PHE A 89 2.78 -4.04 -3.20
CA PHE A 89 3.73 -4.65 -2.26
C PHE A 89 4.51 -3.60 -1.45
N LEU A 90 4.65 -2.38 -1.97
CA LEU A 90 5.53 -1.36 -1.40
C LEU A 90 4.74 -0.21 -0.77
N TYR A 91 3.58 0.12 -1.35
CA TYR A 91 2.93 1.41 -1.12
C TYR A 91 2.55 1.67 0.33
N ASN A 92 1.97 0.69 1.04
CA ASN A 92 1.60 0.88 2.46
C ASN A 92 2.81 1.17 3.34
N LYS A 93 3.91 0.43 3.14
CA LYS A 93 5.16 0.66 3.86
C LYS A 93 5.71 2.04 3.56
N GLN A 94 5.83 2.39 2.28
CA GLN A 94 6.32 3.69 1.85
C GLN A 94 5.47 4.86 2.38
N PHE A 95 4.14 4.75 2.30
CA PHE A 95 3.21 5.73 2.84
C PHE A 95 3.44 5.94 4.33
N THR A 96 3.36 4.87 5.13
CA THR A 96 3.46 4.97 6.59
C THR A 96 4.85 5.41 7.02
N SER A 97 5.92 4.93 6.38
CA SER A 97 7.28 5.41 6.64
C SER A 97 7.41 6.92 6.39
N ARG A 98 6.85 7.45 5.29
CA ARG A 98 6.85 8.90 5.04
C ARG A 98 6.12 9.68 6.14
N MET A 99 4.99 9.14 6.63
CA MET A 99 4.27 9.75 7.75
C MET A 99 5.14 9.80 9.00
N LEU A 100 5.79 8.67 9.35
CA LEU A 100 6.66 8.60 10.53
C LEU A 100 7.87 9.55 10.43
N THR A 101 8.41 9.78 9.23
CA THR A 101 9.49 10.75 9.00
C THR A 101 9.02 12.20 8.92
N SER A 102 7.71 12.47 8.93
CA SER A 102 7.11 13.81 8.79
C SER A 102 6.37 14.28 10.04
N GLY A 103 6.78 13.80 11.22
CA GLY A 103 6.24 14.26 12.51
C GLY A 103 4.98 13.53 12.99
N TRP A 104 4.71 12.34 12.42
CA TRP A 104 3.68 11.43 12.92
C TRP A 104 4.31 10.31 13.74
N GLU A 105 3.61 9.87 14.77
CA GLU A 105 4.03 8.77 15.63
C GLU A 105 2.93 7.70 15.70
N LEU A 106 3.33 6.46 15.98
CA LEU A 106 2.38 5.37 16.23
C LEU A 106 1.58 5.68 17.51
N SER A 107 0.26 5.56 17.45
CA SER A 107 -0.64 5.92 18.56
C SER A 107 -1.81 4.94 18.68
N ASP A 108 -1.54 3.66 18.47
CA ASP A 108 -2.53 2.57 18.49
C ASP A 108 -2.31 1.67 19.72
N THR A 109 -3.03 0.56 19.82
CA THR A 109 -2.76 -0.46 20.85
C THR A 109 -1.33 -0.98 20.75
N GLU A 110 -0.74 -1.40 21.87
CA GLU A 110 0.63 -1.92 21.89
C GLU A 110 0.84 -3.07 20.88
N GLU A 111 -0.14 -3.97 20.77
CA GLU A 111 -0.14 -5.04 19.78
C GLU A 111 -0.06 -4.50 18.33
N ASN A 112 -0.90 -3.51 18.00
CA ASN A 112 -0.90 -2.90 16.66
C ASN A 112 0.40 -2.15 16.37
N MET A 113 0.95 -1.47 17.38
CA MET A 113 2.22 -0.77 17.26
C MET A 113 3.38 -1.75 17.05
N GLN A 114 3.42 -2.87 17.76
CA GLN A 114 4.41 -3.93 17.54
C GLN A 114 4.32 -4.52 16.13
N ILE A 115 3.10 -4.83 15.66
CA ILE A 115 2.87 -5.29 14.27
C ILE A 115 3.37 -4.24 13.26
N ALA A 116 3.09 -2.96 13.50
CA ALA A 116 3.54 -1.88 12.64
C ALA A 116 5.08 -1.80 12.63
N ARG A 117 5.72 -1.83 13.80
CA ARG A 117 7.19 -1.80 13.92
C ARG A 117 7.84 -2.93 13.12
N LEU A 118 7.35 -4.16 13.30
CA LEU A 118 7.82 -5.34 12.58
C LEU A 118 7.66 -5.20 11.05
N LYS A 119 6.48 -4.80 10.57
CA LYS A 119 6.22 -4.68 9.12
C LYS A 119 6.96 -3.50 8.46
N LEU A 120 7.20 -2.43 9.22
CA LEU A 120 7.92 -1.25 8.73
C LEU A 120 9.44 -1.41 8.84
N GLY A 121 9.93 -2.32 9.70
CA GLY A 121 11.36 -2.51 9.94
C GLY A 121 11.97 -1.36 10.73
N ILE A 122 11.22 -0.80 11.68
CA ILE A 122 11.68 0.25 12.58
C ILE A 122 12.02 -0.37 13.95
N GLY A 123 13.08 0.13 14.60
CA GLY A 123 13.54 -0.35 15.90
C GLY A 123 12.51 -0.12 17.01
N ASN A 124 12.68 -0.87 18.12
CA ASN A 124 11.90 -0.68 19.35
C ASN A 124 12.31 0.60 20.08
#